data_AF-A0A959NE97-F1
#
_entry.id   AF-A0A959NE97-F1
#
_cell.length_a   1.000
_cell.length_b   1.000
_cell.length_c   1.000
_cell.angle_alpha   90.00
_cell.angle_beta   90.00
_cell.angle_gamma   90.00
#
_symmetry.space_group_name_H-M   'P 1'
#
loop_
_entity.id
_entity.type
_entity.pdbx_description
1 polymer ?
#
loop_
_entity_poly.entity_id
_entity_poly.type
_entity_poly.pdbx_seq_one_letter_code
_entity_poly.pdbx_strand_id
1 'polypeptide(L)'
;GTTATITREIEGGAETCEVALPVVVSAAKGMAEARIPNMRGIMAARTKPLNVKEPVEADSLTTVASFGLPPAKAGVKLVDADNVDELVRLLHEEAKVI
;
A
#
# COMPACT_ATOMS: atom_id res chain seq x y z
N GLY A 1 20.76 -13.75 16.02
CA GLY A 1 20.40 -14.72 14.97
C GLY A 1 20.98 -14.25 13.65
N THR A 2 21.38 -15.17 12.78
CA THR A 2 21.90 -14.89 11.43
C THR A 2 20.81 -14.91 10.37
N THR A 3 19.67 -15.54 10.66
CA THR A 3 18.51 -15.62 9.77
C THR A 3 17.27 -14.99 10.41
N ALA A 4 16.34 -14.54 9.56
CA ALA A 4 15.04 -14.00 9.93
C ALA A 4 13.93 -14.71 9.13
N THR A 5 12.83 -15.02 9.80
CA THR A 5 11.63 -15.58 9.17
C THR A 5 10.62 -14.47 8.93
N ILE A 6 10.16 -14.31 7.69
CA ILE A 6 9.28 -13.22 7.25
C ILE A 6 8.07 -13.82 6.54
N THR A 7 6.90 -13.22 6.75
CA THR A 7 5.69 -13.51 5.96
C THR A 7 5.40 -12.34 5.04
N ARG A 8 5.30 -12.59 3.73
CA ARG A 8 4.96 -11.58 2.72
C ARG A 8 3.63 -11.89 2.06
N GLU A 9 2.85 -10.86 1.76
CA GLU A 9 1.63 -10.98 0.97
C GLU A 9 1.98 -11.05 -0.52
N ILE A 10 1.31 -11.95 -1.22
CA ILE A 10 1.43 -12.17 -2.66
C ILE A 10 0.04 -12.30 -3.28
N GLU A 11 -0.05 -12.19 -4.60
CA GLU A 11 -1.28 -12.52 -5.32
C GLU A 11 -1.67 -13.98 -5.03
N GLY A 12 -2.78 -14.17 -4.35
CA GLY A 12 -3.28 -15.50 -3.96
C GLY A 12 -3.01 -15.92 -2.51
N GLY A 13 -2.37 -15.09 -1.67
CA GLY A 13 -2.26 -15.36 -0.23
C GLY A 13 -1.01 -14.80 0.44
N ALA A 14 -0.40 -15.60 1.32
CA ALA A 14 0.80 -15.23 2.05
C ALA A 14 1.86 -16.33 1.94
N GLU A 15 3.13 -15.93 1.87
CA GLU A 15 4.28 -16.82 1.80
C GLU A 15 5.21 -16.55 2.98
N THR A 16 5.68 -17.62 3.64
CA THR A 16 6.70 -17.54 4.69
C THR A 16 8.07 -17.91 4.13
N CYS A 17 9.05 -17.02 4.29
CA CYS A 17 10.41 -17.17 3.79
C CYS A 17 11.45 -16.93 4.89
N GLU A 18 12.58 -17.65 4.80
CA GLU A 18 13.74 -17.47 5.67
C GLU A 18 14.85 -16.75 4.89
N VAL A 19 15.39 -15.67 5.47
CA VAL A 19 16.39 -14.82 4.84
C VAL A 19 17.59 -14.59 5.75
N ALA A 20 18.79 -14.50 5.16
CA ALA A 20 20.01 -14.18 5.90
C ALA A 20 20.15 -12.66 6.12
N LEU A 21 20.72 -12.27 7.27
CA LEU A 21 21.01 -10.86 7.59
C LEU A 21 22.40 -10.44 7.07
N PRO A 22 22.59 -9.18 6.62
CA PRO A 22 21.63 -8.07 6.64
C PRO A 22 20.61 -8.13 5.49
N VAL A 23 19.36 -7.80 5.79
CA VAL A 23 18.25 -7.79 4.82
C VAL A 23 17.50 -6.46 4.85
N VAL A 24 16.92 -6.07 3.72
CA VAL A 24 16.03 -4.91 3.59
C VAL A 24 14.59 -5.40 3.50
N VAL A 25 13.70 -4.81 4.30
CA VAL A 25 12.28 -5.20 4.37
C VAL A 25 11.40 -3.97 4.22
N SER A 26 10.38 -4.05 3.36
CA SER A 26 9.31 -3.05 3.25
C SER A 26 8.11 -3.42 4.12
N ALA A 27 7.50 -2.43 4.77
CA ALA A 27 6.33 -2.60 5.61
C ALA A 27 5.04 -2.29 4.84
N ALA A 28 4.12 -3.26 4.74
CA ALA A 28 2.78 -3.04 4.18
C ALA A 28 1.84 -2.41 5.21
N LYS A 29 0.87 -1.61 4.76
CA LYS A 29 -0.19 -1.06 5.61
C LYS A 29 -1.03 -2.22 6.15
N GLY A 30 -1.23 -2.27 7.46
CA GLY A 30 -2.01 -3.33 8.13
C GLY A 30 -1.18 -4.48 8.68
N MET A 31 0.13 -4.52 8.40
CA MET A 31 1.04 -5.54 8.98
C MET A 31 1.12 -5.48 10.51
N ALA A 32 0.93 -4.28 11.10
CA ALA A 32 0.92 -4.11 12.55
C ALA A 32 0.09 -2.88 12.95
N GLU A 33 -0.44 -2.90 14.17
CA GLU A 33 -1.08 -1.74 14.79
C GLU A 33 -0.03 -0.82 15.42
N ALA A 34 -0.04 0.45 15.01
CA ALA A 34 0.84 1.46 15.60
C ALA A 34 0.39 1.79 17.03
N ARG A 35 1.31 1.64 17.98
CA ARG A 35 1.02 1.95 19.40
C ARG A 35 0.93 3.45 19.62
N ILE A 36 -0.07 3.88 20.39
CA ILE A 36 -0.19 5.27 20.84
C ILE A 36 0.97 5.59 21.81
N PRO A 37 1.78 6.63 21.55
CA PRO A 37 2.88 6.98 22.42
C PRO A 37 2.38 7.56 23.76
N ASN A 38 3.11 7.27 24.84
CA ASN A 38 2.85 7.87 26.15
C ASN A 38 3.61 9.19 26.34
N MET A 39 3.24 9.98 27.35
CA MET A 39 3.85 11.29 27.63
C MET A 39 5.37 11.23 27.78
N ARG A 40 5.89 10.17 28.43
CA ARG A 40 7.34 9.97 28.58
C ARG A 40 8.03 9.78 27.23
N GLY A 41 7.45 8.96 26.35
CA GLY A 41 7.96 8.71 25.01
C GLY A 41 7.97 9.97 24.14
N ILE A 42 6.91 10.78 24.22
CA ILE A 42 6.81 12.07 23.51
C ILE A 42 7.91 13.04 23.98
N MET A 43 8.08 13.18 25.30
CA MET A 43 9.10 14.07 25.87
C MET A 43 10.52 13.65 25.49
N ALA A 44 10.82 12.34 25.56
CA ALA A 44 12.13 11.80 25.19
C ALA A 44 12.41 11.87 23.67
N ALA A 45 11.38 11.76 22.83
CA ALA A 45 11.54 11.92 21.39
C ALA A 45 11.90 13.36 21.02
N ARG A 46 11.32 14.36 21.71
CA ARG A 46 11.60 15.78 21.48
C ARG A 46 13.04 16.17 21.81
N THR A 47 13.65 15.56 22.82
CA THR A 47 15.03 15.88 23.23
C THR A 47 16.09 15.16 22.42
N LYS A 48 15.73 14.14 21.62
CA LYS A 48 16.67 13.40 20.80
C LYS A 48 17.15 14.27 19.63
N PRO A 49 18.47 14.49 19.46
CA PRO A 49 18.98 15.32 18.39
C PRO A 49 18.68 14.70 17.02
N LEU A 50 18.17 15.51 16.09
CA LEU A 50 17.96 15.14 14.70
C LEU A 50 19.26 15.37 13.92
N ASN A 51 19.86 14.31 13.39
CA ASN A 51 21.04 14.42 12.53
C ASN A 51 20.61 14.59 11.08
N VAL A 52 20.65 15.82 10.58
CA VAL A 52 20.35 16.13 9.18
C VAL A 52 21.59 15.81 8.34
N LYS A 53 21.42 14.96 7.34
CA LYS A 53 22.48 14.63 6.38
C LYS A 53 22.09 15.18 5.02
N GLU A 54 23.06 15.81 4.35
CA GLU A 54 22.90 16.24 2.97
C GLU A 54 22.73 15.03 2.05
N PRO A 55 21.93 15.16 0.96
CA PRO A 55 21.80 14.11 -0.02
C PRO A 55 23.13 13.88 -0.75
N VAL A 56 23.35 12.63 -1.19
CA VAL A 56 24.45 12.28 -2.10
C VAL A 56 23.95 12.45 -3.54
N GLU A 57 24.82 12.88 -4.45
CA GLU A 57 24.49 12.95 -5.87
C GLU A 57 24.00 11.59 -6.39
N ALA A 58 22.89 11.60 -7.12
CA ALA A 58 22.29 10.44 -7.75
C ALA A 58 21.72 10.84 -9.11
N ASP A 59 21.85 9.96 -10.09
CA ASP A 59 21.36 10.21 -11.45
C ASP A 59 19.83 10.23 -11.50
N SER A 60 19.26 11.27 -12.12
CA SER A 60 17.81 11.35 -12.37
C SER A 60 17.47 10.58 -13.65
N LEU A 61 17.01 9.34 -13.50
CA LEU A 61 16.68 8.45 -14.63
C LEU A 61 15.28 8.66 -15.21
N THR A 62 14.41 9.39 -14.51
CA THR A 62 13.01 9.60 -14.90
C THR A 62 12.58 11.05 -14.70
N THR A 63 11.57 11.47 -15.46
CA THR A 63 10.95 12.80 -15.36
C THR A 63 9.43 12.66 -15.36
N VAL A 64 8.76 13.59 -14.68
CA VAL A 64 7.29 13.61 -14.64
C VAL A 64 6.77 14.16 -15.97
N ALA A 65 6.09 13.32 -16.76
CA ALA A 65 5.58 13.71 -18.08
C ALA A 65 4.29 14.55 -18.00
N SER A 66 3.39 14.23 -17.08
CA SER A 66 2.13 14.95 -16.88
C SER A 66 1.52 14.63 -15.51
N PHE A 67 0.63 15.50 -15.05
CA PHE A 67 -0.17 15.30 -13.85
C PHE A 67 -1.58 15.82 -14.12
N GLY A 68 -2.59 15.04 -13.73
CA GLY A 68 -3.98 15.41 -13.93
C GLY A 68 -4.88 14.59 -13.00
N LEU A 69 -6.06 15.13 -12.71
CA LEU A 69 -7.07 14.37 -11.99
C LEU A 69 -7.61 13.26 -12.89
N PRO A 70 -7.97 12.10 -12.32
CA PRO A 70 -8.70 11.09 -13.06
C PRO A 70 -10.04 11.67 -13.57
N PRO A 71 -10.60 11.13 -14.67
CA PRO A 71 -11.90 11.56 -15.16
C PRO A 71 -12.97 11.41 -14.07
N ALA A 72 -14.00 12.26 -14.12
CA ALA A 72 -15.13 12.17 -13.21
C ALA A 72 -15.76 10.77 -13.28
N LYS A 73 -16.24 10.26 -12.14
CA LYS A 73 -16.97 8.98 -12.10
C LYS A 73 -18.17 9.05 -13.05
N ALA A 74 -18.34 8.03 -13.88
CA ALA A 74 -19.54 7.87 -14.70
C ALA A 74 -20.78 7.72 -13.78
N GLY A 75 -21.96 8.11 -14.28
CA GLY A 75 -23.22 7.91 -13.57
C GLY A 75 -23.49 6.41 -13.29
N VAL A 76 -24.23 6.13 -12.23
CA VAL A 76 -24.66 4.76 -11.92
C VAL A 76 -25.86 4.37 -12.78
N LYS A 77 -25.89 3.12 -13.24
CA LYS A 77 -27.07 2.53 -13.87
C LYS A 77 -27.87 1.81 -12.78
N LEU A 78 -29.10 2.28 -12.53
CA LEU A 78 -30.01 1.62 -11.61
C LEU A 78 -30.64 0.43 -12.34
N VAL A 79 -30.61 -0.73 -11.70
CA VAL A 79 -31.29 -1.95 -12.16
C VAL A 79 -32.34 -2.29 -11.12
N ASP A 80 -33.55 -2.63 -11.57
CA ASP A 80 -34.64 -3.03 -10.68
C ASP A 80 -34.27 -4.28 -9.88
N ALA A 81 -34.70 -4.33 -8.61
CA ALA A 81 -34.35 -5.42 -7.69
C ALA A 81 -34.87 -6.79 -8.16
N ASP A 82 -35.95 -6.80 -8.95
CA ASP A 82 -36.56 -8.02 -9.49
C ASP A 82 -35.87 -8.53 -10.76
N ASN A 83 -34.89 -7.80 -11.32
CA ASN A 83 -34.22 -8.15 -12.57
C ASN A 83 -32.70 -8.40 -12.37
N VAL A 84 -32.38 -9.45 -11.61
CA VAL A 84 -31.00 -9.86 -11.35
C VAL A 84 -30.27 -10.31 -12.62
N ASP A 85 -30.98 -10.90 -13.59
CA ASP A 85 -30.39 -11.36 -14.85
C ASP A 85 -29.83 -10.20 -15.68
N GLU A 86 -30.52 -9.06 -15.69
CA GLU A 86 -30.03 -7.85 -16.36
C GLU A 86 -28.75 -7.31 -15.69
N LEU A 87 -28.66 -7.34 -14.36
CA LEU A 87 -27.45 -6.96 -13.64
C LEU A 87 -26.25 -7.85 -14.04
N VAL A 88 -26.47 -9.17 -14.07
CA VAL A 88 -25.42 -10.14 -14.45
C VAL A 88 -24.97 -9.92 -15.89
N ARG A 89 -25.89 -9.66 -16.81
CA ARG A 89 -25.56 -9.34 -18.21
C ARG A 89 -24.70 -8.08 -18.32
N LEU A 90 -25.09 -7.00 -17.63
CA LEU A 90 -24.35 -5.73 -17.65
C LEU A 90 -22.93 -5.86 -17.08
N LEU A 91 -22.77 -6.67 -16.03
CA LEU A 91 -21.46 -6.91 -15.42
C LEU A 91 -20.52 -7.73 -16.33
N HIS A 92 -21.04 -8.73 -17.05
CA HIS A 92 -20.24 -9.54 -18.00
C HIS A 92 -19.94 -8.80 -19.32
N GLU A 93 -20.94 -8.17 -19.93
CA GLU A 93 -20.82 -7.63 -21.28
C GLU A 93 -20.22 -6.22 -21.32
N GLU A 94 -20.71 -5.33 -20.44
CA GLU A 94 -20.35 -3.90 -20.49
C GLU A 94 -19.19 -3.58 -19.54
N ALA A 95 -19.28 -4.00 -18.28
CA ALA A 95 -18.30 -3.63 -17.26
C ALA A 95 -17.08 -4.57 -17.21
N LYS A 96 -17.20 -5.83 -17.68
CA LYS A 96 -16.13 -6.85 -17.73
C LYS A 96 -15.39 -7.02 -16.42
N VAL A 97 -16.12 -6.98 -15.31
CA VAL A 97 -15.57 -7.09 -13.95
C VAL A 97 -15.72 -8.50 -13.38
N ILE A 98 -16.51 -9.34 -14.06
CA ILE A 98 -16.72 -10.77 -13.83
C ILE A 98 -16.69 -11.50 -15.17
#